data_AF-A0A4T0MFC4-F1
#
_entry.id   AF-A0A4T0MFC4-F1
#
_cell.length_a   1.000
_cell.length_b   1.000
_cell.length_c   1.000
_cell.angle_alpha   90.00
_cell.angle_beta   90.00
_cell.angle_gamma   90.00
#
_symmetry.space_group_name_H-M   'P 1'
#
loop_
_entity.id
_entity.type
_entity.pdbx_description
1 polymer ?
#
loop_
_entity_poly.entity_id
_entity_poly.type
_entity_poly.pdbx_seq_one_letter_code
_entity_poly.pdbx_strand_id
1 'polypeptide(L)'
;MQPFKYILSNNGTVTGVHSIPPKSVRSIEHCPLIVGLHGGTYDSQYFDATPKVSASLASVAFGVPFIAIDRPSYGGTSSILPIPDQSDFPQETGRWLHHYILPKLWTEVGVPNGCNCIVLLGHSLGVMGAIVACALHTQDNIPLYPLGGLIASGMGNTSSLKTDMPSFVPIDSSHLVLRFWRRANVSMPYHLLQR
;
A
#
# COMPACT_ATOMS: atom_id res chain seq x y z
N MET A 1 2.80 15.03 -7.00
CA MET A 1 2.23 14.95 -5.64
C MET A 1 3.25 15.48 -4.62
N GLN A 2 2.84 15.82 -3.39
CA GLN A 2 3.76 16.34 -2.36
C GLN A 2 4.29 15.22 -1.48
N PRO A 3 5.59 15.16 -1.14
CA PRO A 3 6.12 14.14 -0.25
C PRO A 3 5.69 14.38 1.20
N PHE A 4 5.52 13.31 1.96
CA PHE A 4 5.28 13.39 3.40
C PHE A 4 6.11 12.34 4.16
N LYS A 5 6.25 12.56 5.46
CA LYS A 5 6.82 11.62 6.42
C LYS A 5 6.10 11.77 7.76
N TYR A 6 5.55 10.67 8.28
CA TYR A 6 4.92 10.64 9.59
C TYR A 6 5.60 9.62 10.50
N ILE A 7 5.73 9.98 11.78
CA ILE A 7 6.13 9.06 12.85
C ILE A 7 4.87 8.33 13.33
N LEU A 8 4.98 7.02 13.43
CA LEU A 8 3.92 6.09 13.84
C LEU A 8 3.95 5.90 15.36
N SER A 9 2.86 5.37 15.92
CA SER A 9 2.75 5.10 17.36
C SER A 9 3.70 4.02 17.88
N ASN A 10 4.23 3.17 16.98
CA ASN A 10 5.28 2.19 17.29
C ASN A 10 6.70 2.74 17.10
N ASN A 11 6.86 4.07 17.04
CA ASN A 11 8.10 4.78 16.70
C ASN A 11 8.65 4.48 15.29
N GLY A 12 7.91 3.72 14.48
CA GLY A 12 8.19 3.54 13.07
C GLY A 12 7.93 4.82 12.28
N THR A 13 8.25 4.78 11.00
CA THR A 13 7.99 5.85 10.04
C THR A 13 7.15 5.31 8.90
N VAL A 14 6.24 6.13 8.39
CA VAL A 14 5.65 5.96 7.06
C VAL A 14 5.99 7.17 6.18
N THR A 15 6.42 6.91 4.95
CA THR A 15 6.68 7.92 3.91
C THR A 15 5.78 7.68 2.71
N GLY A 16 5.71 8.70 1.85
CA GLY A 16 5.06 8.58 0.56
C GLY A 16 4.79 9.95 -0.06
N VAL A 17 3.77 10.00 -0.91
CA VAL A 17 3.30 11.24 -1.54
C VAL A 17 1.79 11.41 -1.40
N HIS A 18 1.31 12.65 -1.37
CA HIS A 18 -0.13 12.95 -1.27
C HIS A 18 -0.55 14.08 -2.22
N SER A 19 -1.84 14.08 -2.56
CA SER A 19 -2.55 15.15 -3.25
C SER A 19 -3.81 15.45 -2.45
N ILE A 20 -3.77 16.58 -1.75
CA ILE A 20 -4.91 17.11 -0.99
C ILE A 20 -5.45 18.29 -1.79
N PRO A 21 -6.64 18.16 -2.40
CA PRO A 21 -7.24 19.26 -3.14
C PRO A 21 -7.67 20.38 -2.17
N PRO A 22 -7.70 21.65 -2.62
CA PRO A 22 -8.23 22.73 -1.80
C PRO A 22 -9.66 22.44 -1.37
N LYS A 23 -10.04 22.89 -0.17
CA LYS A 23 -11.43 22.78 0.30
C LYS A 23 -12.35 23.51 -0.67
N SER A 24 -13.19 22.77 -1.38
CA SER A 24 -14.23 23.33 -2.24
C SER A 24 -15.26 24.09 -1.39
N VAL A 25 -15.81 25.18 -1.92
CA VAL A 25 -16.91 25.93 -1.28
C VAL A 25 -18.17 25.05 -1.14
N ARG A 26 -18.31 24.02 -1.99
CA ARG A 26 -19.31 22.97 -1.84
C ARG A 26 -18.72 21.79 -1.07
N SER A 27 -19.28 21.49 0.10
CA SER A 27 -18.97 20.27 0.82
C SER A 27 -19.35 19.06 -0.02
N ILE A 28 -18.39 18.20 -0.32
CA ILE A 28 -18.69 16.88 -0.87
C ILE A 28 -19.29 16.07 0.28
N GLU A 29 -20.56 15.68 0.16
CA GLU A 29 -21.27 14.90 1.17
C GLU A 29 -20.56 13.57 1.45
N HIS A 30 -19.98 12.95 0.41
CA HIS A 30 -19.21 11.74 0.52
C HIS A 30 -17.76 11.89 0.03
N CYS A 31 -16.84 12.15 0.95
CA CYS A 31 -15.42 12.36 0.66
C CYS A 31 -14.56 11.25 1.28
N PRO A 32 -14.11 10.23 0.52
CA PRO A 32 -13.17 9.24 1.05
C PRO A 32 -11.73 9.77 1.04
N LEU A 33 -10.89 9.26 1.93
CA LEU A 33 -9.43 9.31 1.78
C LEU A 33 -8.98 8.07 1.01
N ILE A 34 -8.46 8.24 -0.21
CA ILE A 34 -7.92 7.12 -0.99
C ILE A 34 -6.46 6.87 -0.59
N VAL A 35 -6.16 5.66 -0.12
CA VAL A 35 -4.79 5.24 0.26
C VAL A 35 -4.25 4.24 -0.76
N GLY A 36 -3.30 4.67 -1.59
CA GLY A 36 -2.64 3.87 -2.62
C GLY A 36 -1.50 3.00 -2.08
N LEU A 37 -1.52 1.72 -2.42
CA LEU A 37 -0.53 0.70 -2.07
C LEU A 37 0.06 0.10 -3.36
N HIS A 38 1.33 0.41 -3.61
CA HIS A 38 2.04 0.00 -4.82
C HIS A 38 2.35 -1.51 -4.84
N GLY A 39 2.70 -2.03 -6.02
CA GLY A 39 3.10 -3.42 -6.22
C GLY A 39 4.51 -3.76 -5.72
N GLY A 40 4.99 -4.97 -6.02
CA GLY A 40 6.40 -5.32 -5.82
C GLY A 40 7.29 -4.42 -6.66
N THR A 41 8.52 -4.16 -6.19
CA THR A 41 9.57 -3.42 -6.93
C THR A 41 9.27 -1.95 -7.24
N TYR A 42 8.17 -1.40 -6.74
CA TYR A 42 7.79 0.01 -6.85
C TYR A 42 7.87 0.70 -5.48
N ASP A 43 7.56 1.99 -5.47
CA ASP A 43 7.32 2.83 -4.30
C ASP A 43 6.05 3.69 -4.53
N SER A 44 5.82 4.69 -3.68
CA SER A 44 4.67 5.60 -3.80
C SER A 44 4.59 6.36 -5.15
N GLN A 45 5.70 6.52 -5.88
CA GLN A 45 5.73 7.17 -7.20
C GLN A 45 5.00 6.37 -8.28
N TYR A 46 4.65 5.09 -8.01
CA TYR A 46 3.77 4.32 -8.89
C TYR A 46 2.46 5.07 -9.21
N PHE A 47 1.94 5.84 -8.24
CA PHE A 47 0.73 6.65 -8.40
C PHE A 47 1.00 8.09 -8.85
N ASP A 48 2.26 8.46 -9.10
CA ASP A 48 2.70 9.81 -9.47
C ASP A 48 3.81 9.78 -10.54
N ALA A 49 3.71 8.84 -11.49
CA ALA A 49 4.81 8.52 -12.40
C ALA A 49 5.25 9.70 -13.29
N THR A 50 4.31 10.50 -13.79
CA THR A 50 4.59 11.73 -14.56
C THR A 50 3.50 12.77 -14.32
N PRO A 51 3.72 14.06 -14.66
CA PRO A 51 2.68 15.08 -14.53
C PRO A 51 1.37 14.77 -15.27
N LYS A 52 1.42 13.96 -16.35
CA LYS A 52 0.24 13.54 -17.13
C LYS A 52 -0.35 12.20 -16.67
N VAL A 53 0.38 11.46 -15.85
CA VAL A 53 0.02 10.12 -15.36
C VAL A 53 0.24 10.12 -13.85
N SER A 54 -0.70 10.75 -13.14
CA SER A 54 -0.66 10.93 -11.70
C SER A 54 -2.07 10.87 -11.12
N ALA A 55 -2.20 10.22 -9.96
CA ALA A 55 -3.43 10.19 -9.17
C ALA A 55 -3.86 11.60 -8.70
N SER A 56 -2.94 12.58 -8.69
CA SER A 56 -3.26 13.97 -8.39
C SER A 56 -4.27 14.58 -9.35
N LEU A 57 -4.26 14.17 -10.63
CA LEU A 57 -5.22 14.65 -11.63
C LEU A 57 -6.65 14.27 -11.23
N ALA A 58 -6.86 13.02 -10.82
CA ALA A 58 -8.14 12.54 -10.34
C ALA A 58 -8.51 13.15 -8.98
N SER A 59 -7.55 13.22 -8.04
CA SER A 59 -7.75 13.84 -6.72
C SER A 59 -8.26 15.28 -6.85
N VAL A 60 -7.61 16.09 -7.69
CA VAL A 60 -8.02 17.49 -7.94
C VAL A 60 -9.35 17.56 -8.67
N ALA A 61 -9.55 16.75 -9.71
CA ALA A 61 -10.78 16.78 -10.51
C ALA A 61 -12.02 16.40 -9.69
N PHE A 62 -11.90 15.44 -8.77
CA PHE A 62 -13.01 14.97 -7.94
C PHE A 62 -13.08 15.63 -6.57
N GLY A 63 -12.08 16.41 -6.17
CA GLY A 63 -11.99 16.98 -4.83
C GLY A 63 -11.80 15.93 -3.72
N VAL A 64 -11.21 14.78 -4.06
CA VAL A 64 -11.03 13.63 -3.17
C VAL A 64 -9.56 13.48 -2.79
N PRO A 65 -9.18 13.59 -1.49
CA PRO A 65 -7.79 13.39 -1.06
C PRO A 65 -7.24 12.02 -1.44
N PHE A 66 -6.01 12.01 -1.96
CA PHE A 66 -5.29 10.79 -2.33
C PHE A 66 -3.92 10.78 -1.67
N ILE A 67 -3.55 9.66 -1.05
CA ILE A 67 -2.25 9.44 -0.43
C ILE A 67 -1.68 8.11 -0.91
N ALA A 68 -0.51 8.12 -1.54
CA ALA A 68 0.26 6.91 -1.84
C ALA A 68 1.35 6.75 -0.79
N ILE A 69 1.44 5.59 -0.16
CA ILE A 69 2.52 5.31 0.79
C ILE A 69 3.59 4.44 0.14
N ASP A 70 4.83 4.58 0.59
CA ASP A 70 5.81 3.51 0.46
C ASP A 70 5.41 2.42 1.45
N ARG A 71 5.17 1.20 0.95
CA ARG A 71 4.76 0.08 1.82
C ARG A 71 5.83 -0.20 2.87
N PRO A 72 5.48 -0.87 3.99
CA PRO A 72 6.47 -1.35 4.95
C PRO A 72 7.65 -2.04 4.28
N SER A 73 8.87 -1.73 4.72
CA SER A 73 10.14 -2.14 4.10
C SER A 73 10.48 -1.53 2.72
N TYR A 74 9.77 -0.49 2.26
CA TYR A 74 10.10 0.27 1.04
C TYR A 74 10.35 1.75 1.33
N GLY A 75 11.15 2.38 0.47
CA GLY A 75 11.41 3.82 0.52
C GLY A 75 11.94 4.27 1.89
N GLY A 76 11.28 5.26 2.49
CA GLY A 76 11.59 5.75 3.84
C GLY A 76 10.68 5.17 4.93
N THR A 77 9.79 4.22 4.61
CA THR A 77 8.92 3.55 5.57
C THR A 77 9.71 2.48 6.31
N SER A 78 9.50 2.39 7.62
CA SER A 78 10.21 1.43 8.47
C SER A 78 9.99 -0.02 8.03
N SER A 79 10.99 -0.85 8.30
CA SER A 79 10.99 -2.25 7.90
C SER A 79 10.17 -3.12 8.86
N ILE A 80 9.46 -4.10 8.30
CA ILE A 80 8.80 -5.19 9.05
C ILE A 80 9.70 -6.43 9.21
N LEU A 81 10.94 -6.36 8.71
CA LEU A 81 11.90 -7.46 8.84
C LEU A 81 12.65 -7.40 10.19
N PRO A 82 12.97 -8.57 10.78
CA PRO A 82 12.64 -9.92 10.32
C PRO A 82 11.15 -10.28 10.50
N ILE A 83 10.61 -11.08 9.59
CA ILE A 83 9.24 -11.62 9.73
C ILE A 83 9.22 -12.69 10.83
N PRO A 84 8.27 -12.66 11.79
CA PRO A 84 8.12 -13.70 12.80
C PRO A 84 7.82 -15.08 12.21
N ASP A 85 8.28 -16.16 12.86
CA ASP A 85 8.19 -17.56 12.38
C ASP A 85 6.78 -18.04 12.00
N GLN A 86 5.73 -17.43 12.56
CA GLN A 86 4.32 -17.78 12.33
C GLN A 86 3.56 -16.71 11.54
N SER A 87 4.28 -15.86 10.83
CA SER A 87 3.71 -14.81 10.00
C SER A 87 4.34 -14.81 8.60
N ASP A 88 3.75 -14.04 7.71
CA ASP A 88 4.28 -13.78 6.39
C ASP A 88 4.32 -12.27 6.09
N PHE A 89 4.95 -11.90 4.98
CA PHE A 89 5.10 -10.51 4.61
C PHE A 89 3.75 -9.80 4.38
N PRO A 90 2.75 -10.38 3.67
CA PRO A 90 1.41 -9.85 3.61
C PRO A 90 0.73 -9.63 4.98
N GLN A 91 0.83 -10.59 5.88
CA GLN A 91 0.23 -10.54 7.22
C GLN A 91 0.83 -9.40 8.03
N GLU A 92 2.16 -9.31 8.11
CA GLU A 92 2.83 -8.22 8.82
C GLU A 92 2.60 -6.85 8.18
N THR A 93 2.56 -6.79 6.83
CA THR A 93 2.17 -5.57 6.12
C THR A 93 0.77 -5.13 6.53
N GLY A 94 -0.19 -6.05 6.55
CA GLY A 94 -1.57 -5.78 6.95
C GLY A 94 -1.70 -5.32 8.39
N ARG A 95 -0.96 -5.95 9.32
CA ARG A 95 -0.90 -5.53 10.73
C ARG A 95 -0.36 -4.12 10.87
N TRP A 96 0.73 -3.79 10.18
CA TRP A 96 1.30 -2.45 10.21
C TRP A 96 0.37 -1.40 9.60
N LEU A 97 -0.26 -1.73 8.48
CA LEU A 97 -1.30 -0.89 7.88
C LEU A 97 -2.42 -0.62 8.88
N HIS A 98 -2.98 -1.66 9.45
CA HIS A 98 -4.17 -1.56 10.28
C HIS A 98 -3.91 -0.93 11.66
N HIS A 99 -2.84 -1.31 12.37
CA HIS A 99 -2.58 -0.83 13.73
C HIS A 99 -1.85 0.51 13.81
N TYR A 100 -1.05 0.87 12.79
CA TYR A 100 -0.14 2.02 12.89
C TYR A 100 -0.36 3.04 11.77
N ILE A 101 -0.34 2.61 10.51
CA ILE A 101 -0.30 3.53 9.37
C ILE A 101 -1.67 4.16 9.12
N LEU A 102 -2.72 3.35 8.91
CA LEU A 102 -4.06 3.86 8.57
C LEU A 102 -4.67 4.73 9.67
N PRO A 103 -4.55 4.40 10.98
CA PRO A 103 -4.94 5.32 12.04
C PRO A 103 -4.20 6.66 11.95
N LYS A 104 -2.88 6.64 11.70
CA LYS A 104 -2.09 7.87 11.56
C LYS A 104 -2.54 8.70 10.37
N LEU A 105 -2.70 8.10 9.19
CA LEU A 105 -3.19 8.80 8.00
C LEU A 105 -4.61 9.34 8.19
N TRP A 106 -5.46 8.60 8.90
CA TRP A 106 -6.80 9.07 9.24
C TRP A 106 -6.74 10.34 10.08
N THR A 107 -5.93 10.37 11.14
CA THR A 107 -5.80 11.53 12.02
C THR A 107 -5.14 12.74 11.35
N GLU A 108 -4.11 12.51 10.53
CA GLU A 108 -3.32 13.58 9.92
C GLU A 108 -3.93 14.12 8.62
N VAL A 109 -4.67 13.29 7.90
CA VAL A 109 -5.18 13.63 6.56
C VAL A 109 -6.69 13.46 6.48
N GLY A 110 -7.25 12.34 6.94
CA GLY A 110 -8.68 12.07 6.83
C GLY A 110 -9.53 13.11 7.56
N VAL A 111 -9.35 13.22 8.88
CA VAL A 111 -10.13 14.13 9.75
C VAL A 111 -9.97 15.61 9.34
N PRO A 112 -8.75 16.15 9.14
CA PRO A 112 -8.58 17.57 8.80
C PRO A 112 -9.20 17.97 7.45
N ASN A 113 -9.33 17.01 6.54
CA ASN A 113 -9.90 17.22 5.20
C ASN A 113 -11.37 16.80 5.09
N GLY A 114 -12.04 16.52 6.21
CA GLY A 114 -13.47 16.18 6.22
C GLY A 114 -13.77 14.88 5.49
N CYS A 115 -12.81 13.96 5.45
CA CYS A 115 -13.07 12.63 4.91
C CYS A 115 -14.04 11.88 5.82
N ASN A 116 -14.81 10.95 5.26
CA ASN A 116 -15.76 10.13 6.01
C ASN A 116 -15.32 8.67 6.18
N CYS A 117 -14.40 8.21 5.33
CA CYS A 117 -13.84 6.87 5.38
C CYS A 117 -12.48 6.82 4.67
N ILE A 118 -11.75 5.74 4.90
CA ILE A 118 -10.60 5.33 4.10
C ILE A 118 -11.07 4.33 3.03
N VAL A 119 -10.57 4.49 1.81
CA VAL A 119 -10.64 3.44 0.78
C VAL A 119 -9.21 3.04 0.42
N LEU A 120 -8.89 1.76 0.59
CA LEU A 120 -7.59 1.23 0.18
C LEU A 120 -7.61 0.97 -1.34
N LEU A 121 -6.56 1.38 -2.03
CA LEU A 121 -6.32 1.05 -3.42
C LEU A 121 -5.03 0.24 -3.52
N GLY A 122 -5.15 -1.07 -3.64
CA GLY A 122 -4.02 -1.98 -3.79
C GLY A 122 -3.78 -2.34 -5.26
N HIS A 123 -2.52 -2.26 -5.69
CA HIS A 123 -2.09 -2.81 -6.98
C HIS A 123 -1.07 -3.94 -6.79
N SER A 124 -1.26 -5.05 -7.52
CA SER A 124 -0.36 -6.21 -7.49
C SER A 124 -0.11 -6.67 -6.04
N LEU A 125 1.16 -6.78 -5.60
CA LEU A 125 1.49 -7.20 -4.23
C LEU A 125 0.97 -6.25 -3.14
N GLY A 126 0.60 -5.01 -3.48
CA GLY A 126 -0.06 -4.09 -2.55
C GLY A 126 -1.46 -4.57 -2.13
N VAL A 127 -2.11 -5.42 -2.92
CA VAL A 127 -3.44 -5.98 -2.62
C VAL A 127 -3.43 -6.88 -1.38
N MET A 128 -2.40 -7.71 -1.19
CA MET A 128 -2.43 -8.73 -0.13
C MET A 128 -2.44 -8.11 1.27
N GLY A 129 -1.55 -7.15 1.52
CA GLY A 129 -1.54 -6.40 2.78
C GLY A 129 -2.82 -5.58 2.99
N ALA A 130 -3.41 -5.06 1.91
CA ALA A 130 -4.68 -4.35 1.96
C ALA A 130 -5.83 -5.27 2.41
N ILE A 131 -5.92 -6.48 1.84
CA ILE A 131 -6.93 -7.48 2.23
C ILE A 131 -6.78 -7.84 3.70
N VAL A 132 -5.55 -8.10 4.16
CA VAL A 132 -5.31 -8.40 5.59
C VAL A 132 -5.72 -7.23 6.47
N ALA A 133 -5.36 -5.99 6.12
CA ALA A 133 -5.75 -4.81 6.88
C ALA A 133 -7.27 -4.63 6.95
N CYS A 134 -7.98 -4.86 5.85
CA CYS A 134 -9.44 -4.85 5.83
C CYS A 134 -10.03 -5.96 6.70
N ALA A 135 -9.48 -7.18 6.65
CA ALA A 135 -9.94 -8.30 7.47
C ALA A 135 -9.74 -8.03 8.97
N LEU A 136 -8.60 -7.45 9.36
CA LEU A 136 -8.34 -7.04 10.75
C LEU A 136 -9.33 -5.94 11.19
N HIS A 137 -9.61 -4.96 10.31
CA HIS A 137 -10.60 -3.91 10.60
C HIS A 137 -11.99 -4.46 10.94
N THR A 138 -12.43 -5.54 10.27
CA THR A 138 -13.72 -6.16 10.60
C THR A 138 -13.79 -6.85 11.97
N GLN A 139 -12.64 -7.06 12.62
CA GLN A 139 -12.55 -7.67 13.95
C GLN A 139 -12.56 -6.63 15.08
N ASP A 140 -12.41 -5.34 14.76
CA ASP A 140 -12.43 -4.27 15.75
C ASP A 140 -13.85 -3.97 16.22
N ASN A 141 -14.05 -4.01 17.54
CA ASN A 141 -15.31 -3.53 18.14
C ASN A 141 -15.46 -2.00 18.02
N ILE A 142 -14.33 -1.29 18.08
CA ILE A 142 -14.26 0.18 17.99
C ILE A 142 -13.05 0.53 17.10
N PRO A 143 -13.25 0.66 15.78
CA PRO A 143 -12.14 0.88 14.86
C PRO A 143 -11.57 2.30 15.00
N LEU A 144 -10.24 2.42 14.93
CA LEU A 144 -9.52 3.70 15.02
C LEU A 144 -9.70 4.62 13.79
N TYR A 145 -10.21 4.06 12.70
CA TYR A 145 -10.54 4.76 11.47
C TYR A 145 -11.75 4.09 10.80
N PRO A 146 -12.61 4.85 10.11
CA PRO A 146 -13.64 4.28 9.26
C PRO A 146 -13.03 3.71 7.98
N LEU A 147 -13.36 2.47 7.63
CA LEU A 147 -12.97 1.83 6.36
C LEU A 147 -14.21 1.70 5.48
N GLY A 148 -14.18 2.33 4.30
CA GLY A 148 -15.29 2.36 3.35
C GLY A 148 -15.17 1.34 2.22
N GLY A 149 -13.96 0.82 1.94
CA GLY A 149 -13.79 -0.21 0.92
C GLY A 149 -12.35 -0.52 0.51
N LEU A 150 -12.24 -1.45 -0.43
CA LEU A 150 -11.00 -1.90 -1.06
C LEU A 150 -11.16 -1.92 -2.58
N ILE A 151 -10.25 -1.25 -3.28
CA ILE A 151 -10.04 -1.35 -4.72
C ILE A 151 -8.82 -2.26 -4.92
N ALA A 152 -9.03 -3.46 -5.47
CA ALA A 152 -7.98 -4.42 -5.76
C ALA A 152 -7.74 -4.51 -7.27
N SER A 153 -6.48 -4.37 -7.70
CA SER A 153 -6.10 -4.38 -9.11
C SER A 153 -4.81 -5.18 -9.35
N GLY A 154 -4.73 -5.88 -10.48
CA GLY A 154 -3.50 -6.55 -10.92
C GLY A 154 -3.05 -7.71 -10.03
N MET A 155 -3.98 -8.34 -9.31
CA MET A 155 -3.72 -9.49 -8.44
C MET A 155 -4.74 -10.60 -8.69
N GLY A 156 -4.27 -11.83 -8.82
CA GLY A 156 -5.10 -13.02 -9.01
C GLY A 156 -4.61 -14.16 -8.12
N ASN A 157 -5.51 -15.09 -7.81
CA ASN A 157 -5.21 -16.30 -7.03
C ASN A 157 -4.92 -17.53 -7.91
N THR A 158 -5.21 -17.43 -9.22
CA THR A 158 -4.96 -18.50 -10.20
C THR A 158 -4.07 -17.99 -11.32
N SER A 159 -3.08 -18.78 -11.70
CA SER A 159 -2.28 -18.52 -12.89
C SER A 159 -2.91 -19.20 -14.10
N SER A 160 -3.14 -18.44 -15.17
CA SER A 160 -3.52 -19.00 -16.48
C SER A 160 -2.31 -19.57 -17.23
N LEU A 161 -1.09 -19.41 -16.69
CA LEU A 161 0.11 -19.99 -17.27
C LEU A 161 0.07 -21.51 -17.04
N LYS A 162 -0.05 -22.27 -18.13
CA LYS A 162 0.27 -23.71 -18.14
C LYS A 162 1.67 -23.87 -17.60
N THR A 163 1.83 -24.36 -16.36
CA THR A 163 2.98 -25.10 -15.77
C THR A 163 4.41 -24.85 -16.25
N ASP A 164 4.73 -23.72 -16.87
CA ASP A 164 6.09 -23.26 -17.06
C ASP A 164 6.39 -22.45 -15.81
N MET A 165 6.91 -23.14 -14.80
CA MET A 165 7.44 -22.52 -13.59
C MET A 165 8.29 -21.30 -14.00
N PRO A 166 8.05 -20.11 -13.42
CA PRO A 166 8.87 -18.96 -13.73
C PRO A 166 10.34 -19.33 -13.47
N SER A 167 11.18 -19.23 -14.49
CA SER A 167 12.61 -19.51 -14.35
C SER A 167 13.20 -18.59 -13.29
N PHE A 168 13.58 -19.15 -12.14
CA PHE A 168 14.36 -18.47 -11.12
C PHE A 168 15.83 -18.81 -11.31
N VAL A 169 16.69 -17.82 -11.12
CA VAL A 169 18.15 -18.04 -11.08
C VAL A 169 18.58 -17.87 -9.63
N PRO A 170 19.12 -18.91 -8.99
CA PRO A 170 19.77 -18.78 -7.70
C PRO A 170 20.96 -17.83 -7.80
N ILE A 171 21.00 -16.84 -6.91
CA ILE A 171 22.20 -15.98 -6.76
C ILE A 171 23.12 -16.64 -5.73
N ASP A 172 22.56 -17.07 -4.60
CA ASP A 172 23.26 -17.75 -3.52
C ASP A 172 22.28 -18.65 -2.74
N SER A 173 22.71 -19.19 -1.60
CA SER A 173 21.93 -20.09 -0.75
C SER A 173 20.72 -19.41 -0.08
N SER A 174 20.58 -18.09 -0.15
CA SER A 174 19.50 -17.34 0.49
C SER A 174 18.71 -16.42 -0.45
N HIS A 175 19.11 -16.25 -1.72
CA HIS A 175 18.48 -15.33 -2.68
C HIS A 175 18.22 -15.95 -4.06
N LEU A 176 17.05 -15.62 -4.62
CA LEU A 176 16.67 -15.92 -6.01
C LEU A 176 16.40 -14.62 -6.78
N VAL A 177 16.67 -14.63 -8.09
CA VAL A 177 16.12 -13.62 -9.01
C VAL A 177 14.85 -14.17 -9.66
N LEU A 178 13.76 -13.43 -9.48
CA LEU A 178 12.54 -13.64 -10.26
C LEU A 178 12.67 -12.97 -11.62
N ARG A 179 12.69 -13.76 -12.69
CA ARG A 179 12.60 -13.24 -14.06
C ARG A 179 11.14 -12.98 -14.44
N PHE A 180 10.50 -11.98 -13.82
CA PHE A 180 9.26 -11.46 -14.36
C PHE A 180 9.57 -10.26 -15.28
N TRP A 181 9.12 -10.36 -16.53
CA TRP A 181 9.13 -9.29 -17.55
C TRP A 181 10.48 -8.59 -17.78
N ARG A 182 11.34 -9.20 -18.61
CA ARG A 182 12.49 -8.69 -19.43
C ARG A 182 13.31 -7.43 -19.06
N ARG A 183 13.08 -6.66 -17.99
CA ARG A 183 13.83 -5.43 -17.66
C ARG A 183 14.01 -5.06 -16.18
N ALA A 184 13.63 -5.89 -15.21
CA ALA A 184 14.02 -5.63 -13.81
C ALA A 184 14.42 -6.93 -13.11
N ASN A 185 15.72 -7.12 -12.87
CA ASN A 185 16.20 -8.17 -11.98
C ASN A 185 15.98 -7.69 -10.54
N VAL A 186 15.06 -8.33 -9.82
CA VAL A 186 14.89 -8.12 -8.37
C VAL A 186 15.29 -9.38 -7.63
N SER A 187 16.25 -9.22 -6.72
CA SER A 187 16.67 -10.24 -5.77
C SER A 187 15.64 -10.34 -4.65
N MET A 188 15.03 -11.51 -4.50
CA MET A 188 14.14 -11.83 -3.39
C MET A 188 14.74 -12.96 -2.55
N PRO A 189 14.67 -12.90 -1.21
CA PRO A 189 15.05 -14.02 -0.37
C PRO A 189 14.29 -15.32 -0.71
N TYR A 190 15.01 -16.44 -0.77
CA TYR A 190 14.52 -17.77 -1.21
C TYR A 190 13.30 -18.26 -0.41
N HIS A 191 13.24 -17.93 0.89
CA HIS A 191 12.15 -18.33 1.79
C HIS A 191 10.82 -17.61 1.52
N LEU A 192 10.81 -16.50 0.76
CA LEU A 192 9.57 -15.80 0.36
C LEU A 192 8.88 -16.44 -0.85
N LEU A 193 9.51 -17.42 -1.51
CA LEU A 193 8.97 -18.12 -2.67
C LEU A 193 8.45 -19.53 -2.38
N GLN A 194 8.68 -20.02 -1.16
CA GLN A 194 8.18 -21.31 -0.69
C GLN A 194 7.23 -21.10 0.48
N ARG A 195 5.96 -20.78 0.18
CA ARG A 195 4.75 -21.16 0.91
C ARG A 195 3.52 -20.58 0.22
#